data_AF-A0A1S8CPV5-F1
#
_entry.id   AF-A0A1S8CPV5-F1
#
_cell.length_a   1.000
_cell.length_b   1.000
_cell.length_c   1.000
_cell.angle_alpha   90.00
_cell.angle_beta   90.00
_cell.angle_gamma   90.00
#
_symmetry.space_group_name_H-M   'P 1'
#
loop_
_entity.id
_entity.type
_entity.pdbx_description
1 polymer ?
#
loop_
_entity_poly.entity_id
_entity_poly.type
_entity_poly.pdbx_seq_one_letter_code
_entity_poly.pdbx_strand_id
1 'polypeptide(L)' 'MKTLKQLKSLIGYTQSNDVFKDYLKMLENAGVIEIDDAAIVEDELSDGLYEQVANVFGVQLDEELNPIEKGVEP' A
#
# COMPACT_ATOMS: atom_id res chain seq x y z
N MET A 1 -6.80 9.85 3.56
CA MET A 1 -7.31 8.56 4.07
C MET A 1 -8.02 7.81 2.96
N LYS A 2 -7.58 6.58 2.70
CA LYS A 2 -8.14 5.65 1.71
C LYS A 2 -8.81 4.49 2.44
N THR A 3 -9.55 3.64 1.74
CA THR A 3 -10.19 2.46 2.34
C THR A 3 -9.50 1.16 1.92
N LEU A 4 -9.61 0.11 2.74
CA LEU A 4 -9.16 -1.23 2.37
C LEU A 4 -9.78 -1.69 1.05
N LYS A 5 -11.05 -1.33 0.80
CA LYS A 5 -11.73 -1.67 -0.45
C LYS A 5 -11.08 -1.00 -1.67
N GLN A 6 -10.68 0.26 -1.55
CA GLN A 6 -9.96 0.97 -2.62
C GLN A 6 -8.62 0.31 -2.91
N LEU A 7 -7.83 0.03 -1.87
CA LEU A 7 -6.53 -0.62 -2.04
C LEU A 7 -6.65 -2.02 -2.63
N LYS A 8 -7.59 -2.84 -2.12
CA LYS A 8 -7.87 -4.18 -2.68
C LYS A 8 -8.25 -4.12 -4.15
N SER A 9 -9.09 -3.17 -4.54
CA SER A 9 -9.47 -2.97 -5.94
C SER A 9 -8.27 -2.56 -6.79
N LEU A 10 -7.36 -1.76 -6.25
CA LEU A 10 -6.15 -1.30 -6.93
C LEU A 10 -5.21 -2.47 -7.27
N ILE A 11 -4.97 -3.37 -6.30
CA ILE A 11 -4.02 -4.48 -6.44
C ILE A 11 -4.67 -5.80 -6.89
N GLY A 12 -5.97 -5.79 -7.24
CA GLY A 12 -6.70 -6.98 -7.67
C GLY A 12 -6.92 -8.04 -6.58
N TYR A 13 -6.99 -7.64 -5.30
CA TYR A 13 -7.14 -8.55 -4.16
C TYR A 13 -8.62 -8.82 -3.83
N THR A 14 -9.05 -10.09 -3.88
CA THR A 14 -10.47 -10.47 -3.86
C THR A 14 -10.99 -11.07 -2.55
N GLN A 15 -10.10 -11.39 -1.59
CA GLN A 15 -10.50 -12.01 -0.31
C GLN A 15 -11.22 -11.01 0.62
N SER A 16 -11.71 -11.46 1.77
CA SER A 16 -12.38 -10.59 2.77
C SER A 16 -11.44 -9.52 3.35
N ASN A 17 -12.01 -8.51 4.03
CA ASN A 17 -11.19 -7.46 4.67
C ASN A 17 -10.31 -8.04 5.79
N ASP A 18 -10.80 -9.02 6.55
CA ASP A 18 -10.02 -9.65 7.62
C ASP A 18 -8.81 -10.40 7.06
N VAL A 19 -9.01 -11.19 6.00
CA VAL A 19 -7.91 -11.89 5.31
C VAL A 19 -6.94 -10.89 4.67
N PHE A 20 -7.43 -9.74 4.21
CA PHE A 20 -6.56 -8.69 3.70
C PHE A 20 -5.73 -8.02 4.80
N LYS A 21 -6.29 -7.79 6.00
CA LYS A 21 -5.55 -7.27 7.16
C LYS A 21 -4.45 -8.24 7.59
N ASP A 22 -4.73 -9.55 7.59
CA ASP A 22 -3.71 -10.57 7.86
C ASP A 22 -2.60 -10.59 6.80
N TYR A 23 -2.96 -10.38 5.53
CA TYR A 23 -1.99 -10.24 4.45
C TYR A 23 -1.10 -9.01 4.63
N LEU A 24 -1.65 -7.85 5.01
CA LEU A 24 -0.87 -6.64 5.30
C LEU A 24 0.11 -6.87 6.45
N LYS A 25 -0.30 -7.55 7.52
CA LYS A 25 0.59 -7.94 8.62
C LYS A 25 1.69 -8.91 8.17
N MET A 26 1.41 -9.79 7.22
CA MET A 26 2.44 -10.67 6.65
C MET A 26 3.50 -9.87 5.89
N LEU A 27 3.09 -8.84 5.13
CA LEU A 27 4.02 -7.94 4.44
C LEU A 27 4.85 -7.11 5.43
N GLU A 28 4.22 -6.62 6.50
CA GLU A 28 4.91 -5.91 7.59
C GLU A 28 5.95 -6.80 8.27
N ASN A 29 5.58 -8.03 8.66
CA ASN A 29 6.50 -8.99 9.28
C ASN A 29 7.67 -9.38 8.36
N ALA A 30 7.47 -9.30 7.05
CA ALA A 30 8.52 -9.53 6.05
C ALA A 30 9.40 -8.29 5.80
N GLY A 31 9.10 -7.15 6.43
CA GLY A 31 9.81 -5.88 6.26
C GLY A 31 9.54 -5.21 4.92
N VAL A 32 8.43 -5.54 4.25
CA VAL A 32 8.08 -5.02 2.92
C VAL A 32 7.35 -3.67 3.01
N ILE A 33 6.56 -3.48 4.06
CA ILE A 33 5.82 -2.25 4.38
C ILE A 33 5.96 -1.96 5.88
N GLU A 34 5.62 -0.74 6.28
CA GLU A 34 5.55 -0.33 7.68
C GLU A 34 4.10 0.03 8.04
N ILE A 35 3.59 -0.55 9.13
CA ILE A 35 2.26 -0.26 9.64
C ILE A 35 2.43 0.39 11.02
N ASP A 36 2.09 1.68 11.12
CA ASP A 36 1.99 2.34 12.42
C ASP A 36 0.62 2.06 13.08
N ASP A 37 0.51 2.29 14.40
CA ASP A 37 -0.74 2.04 15.17
C ASP A 37 -1.96 2.84 14.65
N ALA A 38 -1.74 3.90 13.86
CA ALA A 38 -2.78 4.73 13.25
C ALA A 38 -2.97 4.47 11.75
N ALA A 39 -2.19 3.57 11.15
CA ALA A 39 -2.17 3.33 9.71
C ALA A 39 -3.40 2.58 9.25
N ILE A 40 -4.06 1.84 10.14
CA ILE A 40 -5.34 1.17 9.90
C ILE A 40 -6.31 1.51 11.04
N VAL A 41 -7.37 2.26 10.73
CA VAL A 41 -8.46 2.55 11.68
C VAL A 41 -9.75 2.03 11.07
N GLU A 42 -10.36 1.04 11.73
CA GLU A 42 -11.48 0.27 11.19
C GLU A 42 -11.16 -0.34 9.82
N ASP A 43 -11.63 0.28 8.73
CA ASP A 43 -11.41 -0.13 7.35
C ASP A 43 -10.76 0.99 6.50
N GLU A 44 -10.26 2.03 7.16
CA GLU A 44 -9.51 3.13 6.56
C GLU A 44 -8.00 2.93 6.74
N LEU A 45 -7.26 3.48 5.78
CA LEU A 45 -5.82 3.40 5.60
C LEU A 45 -5.24 4.81 5.56
N SER A 46 -4.08 4.99 6.19
CA SER A 46 -3.27 6.17 5.95
C SER A 46 -2.83 6.24 4.48
N ASP A 47 -2.60 7.46 3.98
CA ASP A 47 -2.18 7.63 2.58
C ASP A 47 -0.78 7.04 2.36
N GLY A 48 0.11 7.09 3.37
CA GLY A 48 1.44 6.46 3.32
C GLY A 48 1.38 4.93 3.21
N LEU A 49 0.52 4.27 3.99
CA LEU A 49 0.36 2.81 3.88
C LEU A 49 -0.24 2.42 2.52
N TYR A 50 -1.19 3.22 2.02
CA TYR A 50 -1.76 3.02 0.69
C TYR A 50 -0.70 3.11 -0.42
N GLU A 51 0.18 4.11 -0.36
CA GLU A 51 1.28 4.30 -1.32
C GLU A 51 2.33 3.18 -1.24
N GLN A 52 2.74 2.80 -0.03
CA GLN A 52 3.69 1.70 0.17
C GLN A 52 3.17 0.41 -0.47
N VAL A 53 1.92 0.03 -0.19
CA VAL A 53 1.33 -1.19 -0.76
C VAL A 53 1.17 -1.06 -2.27
N ALA A 54 0.75 0.09 -2.81
CA ALA A 54 0.68 0.29 -4.25
C ALA A 54 2.05 0.10 -4.93
N ASN A 55 3.12 0.64 -4.33
CA ASN A 55 4.49 0.52 -4.81
C ASN A 55 4.99 -0.92 -4.81
N VAL A 56 4.66 -1.73 -3.79
CA VAL A 56 4.98 -3.17 -3.73
C VAL A 56 4.39 -3.92 -4.94
N PHE A 57 3.24 -3.49 -5.43
CA PHE A 57 2.56 -4.08 -6.59
C PHE A 57 2.91 -3.37 -7.91
N GLY A 58 3.84 -2.42 -7.90
CA GLY A 58 4.26 -1.66 -9.08
C GLY A 58 3.16 -0.75 -9.65
N VAL A 59 2.18 -0.38 -8.84
CA VAL A 59 1.08 0.50 -9.26
C VAL A 59 1.53 1.95 -9.13
N GLN A 60 1.55 2.67 -10.26
CA GLN A 60 1.86 4.09 -10.28
C GLN A 60 0.64 4.91 -9.84
N LEU A 61 0.77 5.58 -8.70
CA LEU A 61 -0.24 6.48 -8.14
C LEU A 61 0.04 7.93 -8.59
N ASP A 62 -0.29 8.26 -9.84
CA ASP A 62 -0.07 9.57 -10.50
C ASP A 62 1.39 10.09 -10.57
N GLU A 63 1.67 10.95 -11.57
CA GLU A 63 3.02 11.42 -11.91
C GLU A 63 3.63 12.43 -10.90
N GLU A 64 2.83 13.07 -10.03
CA GLU A 64 3.33 14.09 -9.10
C GLU A 64 3.93 13.54 -7.78
N LEU A 65 3.71 12.25 -7.47
CA LEU A 65 4.17 11.62 -6.21
C LEU A 65 5.38 10.70 -6.40
N ASN A 66 5.85 10.53 -7.64
CA ASN A 66 7.04 9.74 -7.97
C ASN A 66 8.01 10.60 -8.79
N PRO A 67 9.00 11.28 -8.20
CA PRO A 67 10.20 11.57 -8.94
C PRO A 67 10.83 10.23 -9.28
N ILE A 68 10.54 9.72 -10.48
CA ILE A 68 11.43 8.76 -11.12
C ILE A 68 12.78 9.44 -11.07
N GLU A 69 13.76 8.89 -10.32
CA GLU A 69 15.13 9.37 -10.42
C GLU A 69 15.55 9.20 -11.88
N LYS A 70 15.35 10.27 -12.66
CA LYS A 70 15.75 10.34 -14.05
C LYS A 70 17.27 10.33 -14.07
N GLY A 71 17.83 9.15 -14.29
CA GLY A 71 19.19 8.97 -14.76
C GLY A 71 20.24 9.01 -13.66
N VAL A 72 20.65 7.82 -13.21
CA VAL A 72 22.09 7.59 -13.08
C VAL A 72 22.62 7.50 -14.51
N GLU A 73 23.10 8.63 -15.05
CA GLU A 73 23.93 8.59 -16.26
C GLU A 73 25.25 7.84 -15.93
N PRO A 74 25.73 6.96 -16.82
CA PRO A 74 26.98 6.22 -16.63
C PRO A 74 28.23 7.11 -16.69
#